data_AF-A0AA44Y2G8-F1
#
_entry.id   AF-A0AA44Y2G8-F1
#
_cell.length_a   1.000
_cell.length_b   1.000
_cell.length_c   1.000
_cell.angle_alpha   90.00
_cell.angle_beta   90.00
_cell.angle_gamma   90.00
#
_symmetry.space_group_name_H-M   'P 1'
#
loop_
_entity.id
_entity.type
_entity.pdbx_description
1 polymer ?
#
loop_
_entity_poly.entity_id
_entity_poly.type
_entity_poly.pdbx_seq_one_letter_code
_entity_poly.pdbx_strand_id
1 'polypeptide(L)'
;MRLFKPPIGAGGANQSWLWLLNSDGVPVWPAADDNAQPDAVVFSSYYNNTTTAYNLFTAYLNPQWPSSPTLWGLSTVILGDPTLDTGNHANTFVYGGVVSIGNNNSFGGATARIGNLTNVLGMMGAAVNANNGVGVGAGSTVATGATNGLAMMGATATGVNTVAIGKNANTAVASDVAIGAGAKAAGAAGTGSAVSIGAGNTASGAGAVAIGDPSIANGTGAIAMGFNSIATADGTATGGTANGAVALGDTAVAAGQGSVSIGNATTAGNAGSIALGDGALVGAGATKGIALGSGANASVANSVALGNGSTTTAGVNTTSFTVGSTVFNGFSGTTPATAGVVSVGSAGAERQIQNVAAGRVSATSTDAVNGSQLYSVASILNAGVVSLSTSVGSMSTSVSSMSTSVSSMSTTVGSMSTSVGSMSTGLSSANSAITSLSTSTSTGISSLSTGLSSTNSSVTSLSTSTSTGLSSATSSIGSLSTG
;
A
#
# COMPACT_ATOMS: atom_id res chain seq x y z
N MET A 1 84.85 -22.54 -20.42
CA MET A 1 84.31 -21.25 -19.92
C MET A 1 85.40 -20.51 -19.17
N ARG A 2 85.97 -19.43 -19.73
CA ARG A 2 86.77 -18.49 -18.92
C ARG A 2 85.82 -17.41 -18.39
N LEU A 3 85.70 -17.35 -17.07
CA LEU A 3 85.01 -16.32 -16.31
C LEU A 3 85.73 -14.98 -16.45
N PHE A 4 84.99 -13.90 -16.70
CA PHE A 4 85.47 -12.57 -16.33
C PHE A 4 85.21 -12.34 -14.83
N LYS A 5 86.27 -12.43 -14.03
CA LYS A 5 86.26 -11.98 -12.62
C LYS A 5 86.70 -10.51 -12.61
N PRO A 6 85.86 -9.53 -12.24
CA PRO A 6 86.33 -8.15 -12.13
C PRO A 6 87.32 -8.04 -10.95
N PRO A 7 88.39 -7.23 -11.07
CA PRO A 7 89.37 -7.08 -10.01
C PRO A 7 88.82 -6.11 -8.96
N ILE A 8 88.10 -6.62 -7.97
CA ILE A 8 87.80 -5.85 -6.76
C ILE A 8 88.51 -6.54 -5.60
N GLY A 9 89.59 -5.91 -5.14
CA GLY A 9 90.37 -6.38 -4.00
C GLY A 9 89.64 -6.11 -2.69
N ALA A 10 89.11 -7.17 -2.06
CA ALA A 10 89.09 -7.40 -0.62
C ALA A 10 88.47 -8.80 -0.38
N GLY A 11 89.10 -9.60 0.47
CA GLY A 11 88.80 -11.01 0.66
C GLY A 11 87.36 -11.33 1.06
N GLY A 12 86.80 -12.34 0.40
CA GLY A 12 85.48 -12.91 0.66
C GLY A 12 84.93 -13.59 -0.60
N ALA A 13 84.45 -14.83 -0.50
CA ALA A 13 84.06 -15.69 -1.62
C ALA A 13 82.77 -15.25 -2.35
N ASN A 14 82.81 -14.10 -3.04
CA ASN A 14 81.69 -13.60 -3.85
C ASN A 14 82.02 -13.72 -5.34
N GLN A 15 81.44 -14.71 -6.03
CA GLN A 15 81.52 -14.82 -7.49
C GLN A 15 80.34 -14.06 -8.11
N SER A 16 80.62 -13.02 -8.89
CA SER A 16 79.62 -12.31 -9.70
C SER A 16 79.99 -12.48 -11.18
N TRP A 17 79.00 -12.66 -12.05
CA TRP A 17 79.19 -13.09 -13.43
C TRP A 17 78.46 -12.13 -14.38
N LEU A 18 79.13 -11.80 -15.49
CA LEU A 18 78.57 -11.01 -16.58
C LEU A 18 78.35 -11.93 -17.78
N TRP A 19 77.12 -12.03 -18.27
CA TRP A 19 76.78 -12.77 -19.47
C TRP A 19 76.29 -11.79 -20.54
N LEU A 20 76.90 -11.84 -21.73
CA LEU A 20 76.42 -11.14 -22.92
C LEU A 20 75.57 -12.13 -23.71
N LEU A 21 74.34 -11.75 -24.08
CA LEU A 21 73.42 -12.59 -24.82
C LEU A 21 73.09 -11.94 -26.18
N ASN A 22 72.91 -12.76 -27.21
CA ASN A 22 72.35 -12.32 -28.49
C ASN A 22 70.82 -12.31 -28.45
N SER A 23 70.18 -11.86 -29.54
CA SER A 23 68.72 -11.87 -29.73
C SER A 23 68.02 -13.20 -29.42
N ASP A 24 68.73 -14.32 -29.50
CA ASP A 24 68.20 -15.67 -29.31
C ASP A 24 68.41 -16.21 -27.87
N GLY A 25 68.96 -15.38 -26.96
CA GLY A 25 69.20 -15.74 -25.56
C GLY A 25 70.40 -16.66 -25.34
N VAL A 26 71.32 -16.76 -26.31
CA VAL A 26 72.52 -17.59 -26.23
C VAL A 26 73.73 -16.75 -25.77
N PRO A 27 74.58 -17.26 -24.86
CA PRO A 27 75.82 -16.59 -24.46
C PRO A 27 76.74 -16.32 -25.66
N VAL A 28 77.00 -15.04 -25.93
CA VAL A 28 77.94 -14.60 -26.96
C VAL A 28 79.30 -14.30 -26.32
N TRP A 29 80.36 -14.78 -26.97
CA TRP A 29 81.73 -14.51 -26.56
C TRP A 29 82.29 -13.37 -27.41
N PRO A 30 82.90 -12.32 -26.83
CA PRO A 30 83.55 -11.30 -27.63
C PRO A 30 84.86 -11.86 -28.20
N ALA A 31 84.86 -12.23 -29.48
CA ALA A 31 86.10 -12.32 -30.25
C ALA A 31 86.61 -10.89 -30.50
N ALA A 32 87.92 -10.66 -30.51
CA ALA A 32 88.55 -9.35 -30.43
C ALA A 32 88.35 -8.43 -31.66
N ASP A 33 87.47 -8.80 -32.57
CA ASP A 33 87.38 -8.27 -33.93
C ASP A 33 85.94 -8.13 -34.42
N ASP A 34 84.94 -8.67 -33.68
CA ASP A 34 83.54 -8.63 -34.11
C ASP A 34 82.79 -7.46 -33.47
N ASN A 35 82.33 -6.56 -34.34
CA ASN A 35 81.51 -5.39 -34.01
C ASN A 35 80.06 -5.76 -33.62
N ALA A 36 79.85 -6.96 -33.07
CA ALA A 36 78.56 -7.49 -32.66
C ALA A 36 78.19 -6.90 -31.29
N GLN A 37 77.34 -5.87 -31.30
CA GLN A 37 76.75 -5.30 -30.08
C GLN A 37 75.81 -6.36 -29.45
N PRO A 38 75.95 -6.69 -28.16
CA PRO A 38 75.03 -7.61 -27.49
C PRO A 38 73.66 -6.95 -27.27
N ASP A 39 72.59 -7.64 -27.64
CA ASP A 39 71.21 -7.14 -27.50
C ASP A 39 70.75 -7.08 -26.04
N ALA A 40 71.35 -7.93 -25.17
CA ALA A 40 71.08 -7.97 -23.74
C ALA A 40 72.34 -8.26 -22.91
N VAL A 41 72.39 -7.67 -21.72
CA VAL A 41 73.43 -7.90 -20.70
C VAL A 41 72.77 -8.43 -19.43
N VAL A 42 73.27 -9.56 -18.92
CA VAL A 42 72.80 -10.18 -17.67
C VAL A 42 73.88 -10.10 -16.60
N PHE A 43 73.53 -9.52 -15.45
CA PHE A 43 74.39 -9.46 -14.27
C PHE A 43 73.86 -10.42 -13.21
N SER A 44 74.68 -11.39 -12.78
CA SER A 44 74.35 -12.26 -11.64
C SER A 44 75.33 -12.08 -10.49
N SER A 45 74.81 -12.03 -9.27
CA SER A 45 75.61 -12.02 -8.04
C SER A 45 75.14 -13.14 -7.11
N TYR A 46 76.07 -13.99 -6.65
CA TYR A 46 75.79 -15.19 -5.85
C TYR A 46 75.23 -14.91 -4.43
N TYR A 47 75.21 -13.65 -4.01
CA TYR A 47 74.58 -13.21 -2.76
C TYR A 47 73.78 -11.95 -3.08
N ASN A 48 72.50 -11.92 -2.69
CA ASN A 48 71.49 -10.87 -2.89
C ASN A 48 71.90 -9.47 -2.37
N ASN A 49 73.02 -8.92 -2.86
CA ASN A 49 73.47 -7.58 -2.55
C ASN A 49 73.32 -6.74 -3.82
N THR A 50 72.17 -6.07 -3.91
CA THR A 50 71.82 -5.13 -4.98
C THR A 50 72.88 -4.05 -5.18
N THR A 51 73.62 -3.70 -4.13
CA THR A 51 74.74 -2.75 -4.17
C THR A 51 75.90 -3.26 -5.06
N THR A 52 76.20 -4.56 -5.03
CA THR A 52 77.31 -5.15 -5.81
C THR A 52 76.96 -5.27 -7.29
N ALA A 53 75.71 -5.65 -7.62
CA ALA A 53 75.21 -5.68 -8.99
C ALA A 53 75.10 -4.28 -9.60
N TYR A 54 74.62 -3.31 -8.80
CA TYR A 54 74.58 -1.89 -9.18
C TYR A 54 75.99 -1.33 -9.43
N ASN A 55 76.96 -1.64 -8.56
CA ASN A 55 78.36 -1.23 -8.72
C ASN A 55 78.99 -1.83 -9.99
N LEU A 56 78.69 -3.10 -10.33
CA LEU A 56 79.11 -3.74 -11.58
C LEU A 56 78.50 -3.07 -12.82
N PHE A 57 77.21 -2.72 -12.76
CA PHE A 57 76.52 -1.99 -13.82
C PHE A 57 77.13 -0.59 -14.04
N THR A 58 77.39 0.16 -12.96
CA THR A 58 78.05 1.47 -13.05
C THR A 58 79.52 1.38 -13.48
N ALA A 59 80.24 0.30 -13.15
CA ALA A 59 81.62 0.09 -13.60
C ALA A 59 81.69 -0.21 -15.10
N TYR A 60 80.72 -0.95 -15.65
CA TYR A 60 80.58 -1.18 -17.10
C TYR A 60 80.26 0.11 -17.87
N LEU A 61 79.61 1.08 -17.21
CA LEU A 61 79.27 2.40 -17.75
C LEU A 61 80.37 3.46 -17.57
N ASN A 62 81.49 3.15 -16.91
CA ASN A 62 82.51 4.14 -16.56
C ASN A 62 83.39 4.51 -17.79
N PRO A 63 83.42 5.78 -18.25
CA PRO A 63 84.09 6.19 -19.49
C PRO A 63 85.63 6.24 -19.43
N GLN A 64 86.27 5.78 -18.36
CA GLN A 64 87.73 5.83 -18.22
C GLN A 64 88.51 4.69 -18.92
N TRP A 65 87.83 3.86 -19.73
CA TRP A 65 88.46 2.80 -20.52
C TRP A 65 88.49 3.17 -22.02
N PRO A 66 89.60 2.97 -22.76
CA PRO A 66 89.78 3.47 -24.15
C PRO A 66 88.87 2.81 -25.21
N SER A 67 87.94 1.95 -24.80
CA SER A 67 87.03 1.19 -25.65
C SER A 67 85.68 0.99 -24.95
N SER A 68 85.15 2.02 -24.30
CA SER A 68 83.79 2.00 -23.74
C SER A 68 82.77 2.01 -24.91
N PRO A 69 81.98 0.93 -25.11
CA PRO A 69 80.95 0.93 -26.16
C PRO A 69 79.87 1.94 -25.79
N THR A 70 79.61 2.89 -26.67
CA THR A 70 78.45 3.77 -26.59
C THR A 70 77.17 2.93 -26.61
N LEU A 71 76.33 3.01 -25.58
CA LEU A 71 75.06 2.27 -25.46
C LEU A 71 73.97 2.76 -26.44
N TRP A 72 74.20 2.59 -27.73
CA TRP A 72 73.16 2.72 -28.75
C TRP A 72 72.80 1.32 -29.23
N GLY A 73 71.77 0.70 -28.64
CA GLY A 73 71.24 -0.60 -29.07
C GLY A 73 70.82 -1.57 -27.96
N LEU A 74 71.18 -1.32 -26.70
CA LEU A 74 70.78 -2.18 -25.59
C LEU A 74 69.28 -2.05 -25.31
N SER A 75 68.53 -3.08 -25.69
CA SER A 75 67.07 -3.10 -25.60
C SER A 75 66.58 -3.62 -24.24
N THR A 76 67.43 -4.29 -23.46
CA THR A 76 67.01 -4.97 -22.23
C THR A 76 68.19 -5.24 -21.27
N VAL A 77 68.02 -4.93 -19.98
CA VAL A 77 68.92 -5.32 -18.88
C VAL A 77 68.17 -6.27 -17.95
N ILE A 78 68.76 -7.44 -17.66
CA ILE A 78 68.18 -8.46 -16.77
C ILE A 78 69.07 -8.60 -15.53
N LEU A 79 68.47 -8.45 -14.34
CA LEU A 79 69.11 -8.73 -13.06
C LEU A 79 68.45 -9.97 -12.45
N GLY A 80 69.21 -11.05 -12.19
CA GLY A 80 68.67 -12.29 -11.61
C GLY A 80 69.73 -13.35 -11.29
N ASP A 81 69.39 -14.26 -10.37
CA ASP A 81 70.19 -15.44 -10.01
C ASP A 81 69.81 -16.64 -10.92
N PRO A 82 70.73 -17.18 -11.74
CA PRO A 82 70.45 -18.27 -12.66
C PRO A 82 70.47 -19.67 -12.03
N THR A 83 70.70 -19.84 -10.72
CA THR A 83 70.93 -21.18 -10.11
C THR A 83 69.78 -21.75 -9.26
N LEU A 84 68.64 -21.06 -9.15
CA LEU A 84 67.49 -21.51 -8.37
C LEU A 84 66.40 -22.17 -9.24
N ASP A 85 66.65 -23.43 -9.62
CA ASP A 85 65.67 -24.32 -10.26
C ASP A 85 64.69 -24.93 -9.23
N THR A 86 63.88 -24.09 -8.60
CA THR A 86 62.67 -24.51 -7.87
C THR A 86 61.52 -23.51 -8.04
N GLY A 87 60.88 -23.53 -9.20
CA GLY A 87 59.42 -23.31 -9.32
C GLY A 87 58.81 -21.93 -9.04
N ASN A 88 59.56 -20.84 -8.85
CA ASN A 88 58.94 -19.50 -8.79
C ASN A 88 59.93 -18.40 -9.23
N HIS A 89 59.79 -17.91 -10.48
CA HIS A 89 60.79 -17.04 -11.11
C HIS A 89 60.50 -15.56 -10.79
N ALA A 90 61.50 -14.85 -10.28
CA ALA A 90 61.52 -13.39 -10.20
C ALA A 90 62.63 -12.86 -11.11
N ASN A 91 62.25 -12.35 -12.29
CA ASN A 91 63.15 -11.57 -13.13
C ASN A 91 62.91 -10.08 -12.86
N THR A 92 63.88 -9.22 -13.17
CA THR A 92 63.71 -7.76 -13.22
C THR A 92 64.22 -7.23 -14.56
N PHE A 93 63.35 -6.60 -15.35
CA PHE A 93 63.64 -5.79 -16.54
C PHE A 93 63.49 -4.29 -16.20
N VAL A 94 64.31 -3.45 -16.81
CA VAL A 94 64.14 -2.00 -16.78
C VAL A 94 64.21 -1.51 -18.21
N TYR A 95 63.16 -0.86 -18.71
CA TYR A 95 63.20 -0.15 -19.99
C TYR A 95 62.27 1.08 -19.97
N GLY A 96 62.77 2.21 -20.45
CA GLY A 96 61.98 3.30 -21.04
C GLY A 96 60.70 3.78 -20.34
N GLY A 97 60.65 3.82 -19.01
CA GLY A 97 59.55 4.45 -18.26
C GLY A 97 58.35 3.56 -17.90
N VAL A 98 58.37 2.26 -18.18
CA VAL A 98 57.41 1.30 -17.58
C VAL A 98 58.16 0.03 -17.15
N VAL A 99 58.09 -0.27 -15.85
CA VAL A 99 58.71 -1.45 -15.22
C VAL A 99 57.59 -2.36 -14.70
N SER A 100 57.61 -3.64 -15.07
CA SER A 100 56.71 -4.66 -14.49
C SER A 100 57.35 -6.03 -14.48
N ILE A 101 57.86 -6.49 -13.32
CA ILE A 101 58.63 -7.74 -13.29
C ILE A 101 58.57 -8.49 -11.96
N GLY A 102 57.90 -9.65 -11.95
CA GLY A 102 58.11 -10.67 -10.92
C GLY A 102 57.39 -10.44 -9.59
N ASN A 103 57.11 -11.56 -8.92
CA ASN A 103 56.61 -11.60 -7.54
C ASN A 103 57.59 -10.79 -6.65
N ASN A 104 57.11 -9.70 -6.05
CA ASN A 104 57.84 -8.77 -5.16
C ASN A 104 58.59 -7.60 -5.84
N ASN A 105 57.86 -6.60 -6.36
CA ASN A 105 58.45 -5.27 -6.62
C ASN A 105 58.06 -4.26 -5.53
N SER A 106 59.06 -3.63 -4.92
CA SER A 106 58.92 -2.44 -4.09
C SER A 106 59.76 -1.32 -4.69
N PHE A 107 59.19 -0.12 -4.86
CA PHE A 107 59.95 1.09 -5.18
C PHE A 107 59.84 2.11 -4.05
N GLY A 108 61.01 2.43 -3.47
CA GLY A 108 61.36 3.69 -2.82
C GLY A 108 60.34 4.35 -1.90
N GLY A 109 60.48 4.12 -0.59
CA GLY A 109 60.10 5.11 0.42
C GLY A 109 58.74 4.94 1.13
N ALA A 110 58.24 3.72 1.32
CA ALA A 110 57.35 3.39 2.44
C ALA A 110 57.28 1.86 2.64
N THR A 111 57.27 1.42 3.89
CA THR A 111 57.63 0.08 4.37
C THR A 111 56.76 -1.07 3.85
N ALA A 112 57.40 -2.03 3.19
CA ALA A 112 56.85 -3.32 2.80
C ALA A 112 56.83 -4.32 3.99
N ARG A 113 55.77 -5.16 4.10
CA ARG A 113 55.83 -6.43 4.83
C ARG A 113 55.22 -7.58 4.04
N ILE A 114 56.13 -8.31 3.38
CA ILE A 114 56.26 -9.76 3.14
C ILE A 114 54.98 -10.62 3.19
N GLY A 115 54.62 -11.18 2.03
CA GLY A 115 53.64 -12.23 1.81
C GLY A 115 53.78 -12.82 0.39
N ASN A 116 53.58 -14.14 0.22
CA ASN A 116 53.66 -14.82 -1.08
C ASN A 116 52.70 -14.14 -2.10
N LEU A 117 53.21 -13.73 -3.27
CA LEU A 117 52.49 -13.18 -4.45
C LEU A 117 51.81 -11.80 -4.30
N THR A 118 52.57 -10.72 -3.98
CA THR A 118 52.04 -9.33 -4.10
C THR A 118 52.49 -8.65 -5.41
N ASN A 119 51.53 -8.21 -6.23
CA ASN A 119 51.77 -7.45 -7.46
C ASN A 119 51.37 -5.97 -7.23
N VAL A 120 52.36 -5.09 -7.12
CA VAL A 120 52.16 -3.64 -7.07
C VAL A 120 52.46 -3.09 -8.47
N LEU A 121 51.41 -2.74 -9.22
CA LEU A 121 51.57 -2.15 -10.55
C LEU A 121 51.75 -0.63 -10.39
N GLY A 122 52.90 -0.15 -10.86
CA GLY A 122 53.59 1.06 -10.38
C GLY A 122 52.75 2.32 -10.24
N MET A 123 52.92 3.01 -9.11
CA MET A 123 52.66 4.44 -8.86
C MET A 123 53.09 4.77 -7.42
N MET A 124 53.82 5.88 -7.23
CA MET A 124 54.35 6.33 -5.93
C MET A 124 53.27 6.38 -4.83
N GLY A 125 53.51 5.76 -3.67
CA GLY A 125 52.69 5.93 -2.47
C GLY A 125 51.55 4.93 -2.23
N ALA A 126 51.50 3.80 -2.94
CA ALA A 126 50.62 2.68 -2.57
C ALA A 126 51.24 1.83 -1.44
N ALA A 127 50.45 1.43 -0.44
CA ALA A 127 50.87 0.62 0.70
C ALA A 127 50.11 -0.72 0.73
N VAL A 128 50.77 -1.80 0.31
CA VAL A 128 50.18 -3.16 0.32
C VAL A 128 50.83 -3.99 1.42
N ASN A 129 50.10 -4.24 2.51
CA ASN A 129 50.60 -4.87 3.74
C ASN A 129 49.99 -6.27 4.00
N ALA A 130 49.39 -6.90 2.99
CA ALA A 130 48.74 -8.21 3.12
C ALA A 130 49.17 -9.19 2.01
N ASN A 131 49.00 -10.49 2.29
CA ASN A 131 49.23 -11.58 1.33
C ASN A 131 48.25 -11.47 0.14
N ASN A 132 48.73 -11.71 -1.08
CA ASN A 132 47.91 -11.62 -2.31
C ASN A 132 47.17 -10.27 -2.50
N GLY A 133 47.60 -9.20 -1.82
CA GLY A 133 47.01 -7.89 -1.96
C GLY A 133 47.39 -7.24 -3.29
N VAL A 134 46.46 -6.50 -3.88
CA VAL A 134 46.67 -5.71 -5.11
C VAL A 134 46.44 -4.23 -4.80
N GLY A 135 47.49 -3.44 -4.89
CA GLY A 135 47.43 -1.98 -4.75
C GLY A 135 47.77 -1.31 -6.08
N VAL A 136 46.89 -0.43 -6.57
CA VAL A 136 47.12 0.33 -7.81
C VAL A 136 46.90 1.82 -7.57
N GLY A 137 47.86 2.67 -7.95
CA GLY A 137 47.74 4.13 -7.81
C GLY A 137 48.13 4.70 -6.44
N ALA A 138 48.49 5.98 -6.43
CA ALA A 138 48.99 6.68 -5.24
C ALA A 138 47.96 6.73 -4.11
N GLY A 139 48.42 6.49 -2.87
CA GLY A 139 47.58 6.51 -1.66
C GLY A 139 46.72 5.27 -1.44
N SER A 140 46.73 4.31 -2.38
CA SER A 140 46.00 3.05 -2.22
C SER A 140 46.61 2.23 -1.10
N THR A 141 45.80 1.77 -0.15
CA THR A 141 46.25 1.00 1.01
C THR A 141 45.53 -0.33 1.08
N VAL A 142 46.24 -1.44 1.06
CA VAL A 142 45.73 -2.76 1.46
C VAL A 142 46.29 -3.04 2.85
N ALA A 143 45.44 -3.01 3.87
CA ALA A 143 45.86 -3.05 5.27
C ALA A 143 46.41 -4.43 5.68
N THR A 144 47.16 -4.46 6.78
CA THR A 144 47.68 -5.72 7.33
C THR A 144 46.54 -6.69 7.64
N GLY A 145 46.64 -7.91 7.10
CA GLY A 145 45.63 -8.95 7.27
C GLY A 145 44.50 -8.95 6.22
N ALA A 146 44.45 -7.96 5.32
CA ALA A 146 43.50 -7.89 4.20
C ALA A 146 43.90 -8.82 3.03
N THR A 147 44.04 -10.12 3.30
CA THR A 147 44.47 -11.12 2.29
C THR A 147 43.53 -11.10 1.08
N ASN A 148 44.08 -11.13 -0.14
CA ASN A 148 43.33 -10.99 -1.40
C ASN A 148 42.56 -9.65 -1.55
N GLY A 149 42.92 -8.61 -0.78
CA GLY A 149 42.32 -7.28 -0.89
C GLY A 149 42.81 -6.51 -2.12
N LEU A 150 41.89 -5.84 -2.81
CA LEU A 150 42.16 -4.92 -3.91
C LEU A 150 41.94 -3.48 -3.45
N ALA A 151 42.93 -2.61 -3.58
CA ALA A 151 42.82 -1.16 -3.36
C ALA A 151 43.32 -0.37 -4.57
N MET A 152 42.49 0.50 -5.14
CA MET A 152 42.83 1.30 -6.32
C MET A 152 42.57 2.80 -6.13
N MET A 153 43.44 3.64 -6.71
CA MET A 153 43.28 5.10 -6.82
C MET A 153 43.06 5.84 -5.48
N GLY A 154 43.83 5.52 -4.43
CA GLY A 154 43.69 6.17 -3.12
C GLY A 154 42.61 5.54 -2.22
N ALA A 155 42.20 4.32 -2.54
CA ALA A 155 41.28 3.53 -1.72
C ALA A 155 41.98 2.84 -0.54
N THR A 156 41.23 2.42 0.46
CA THR A 156 41.71 1.62 1.59
C THR A 156 40.91 0.32 1.67
N ALA A 157 41.60 -0.82 1.56
CA ALA A 157 41.04 -2.14 1.73
C ALA A 157 41.52 -2.75 3.06
N THR A 158 40.65 -2.90 4.06
CA THR A 158 41.05 -3.45 5.37
C THR A 158 40.64 -4.90 5.62
N GLY A 159 39.58 -5.39 4.96
CA GLY A 159 39.10 -6.76 5.10
C GLY A 159 39.73 -7.74 4.11
N VAL A 160 39.68 -9.04 4.42
CA VAL A 160 40.06 -10.11 3.48
C VAL A 160 39.11 -10.15 2.27
N ASN A 161 39.60 -10.50 1.09
CA ASN A 161 38.80 -10.67 -0.14
C ASN A 161 37.97 -9.42 -0.50
N THR A 162 38.43 -8.22 -0.12
CA THR A 162 37.70 -6.97 -0.36
C THR A 162 38.08 -6.32 -1.69
N VAL A 163 37.18 -5.48 -2.20
CA VAL A 163 37.42 -4.64 -3.38
C VAL A 163 37.15 -3.18 -3.02
N ALA A 164 38.19 -2.35 -3.01
CA ALA A 164 38.12 -0.91 -2.77
C ALA A 164 38.68 -0.15 -3.98
N ILE A 165 37.84 0.61 -4.69
CA ILE A 165 38.23 1.32 -5.92
C ILE A 165 37.76 2.76 -5.86
N GLY A 166 38.70 3.72 -5.92
CA GLY A 166 38.41 5.16 -5.96
C GLY A 166 38.95 5.91 -4.75
N LYS A 167 39.17 7.22 -4.93
CA LYS A 167 39.76 8.07 -3.89
C LYS A 167 38.93 8.02 -2.61
N ASN A 168 39.54 7.66 -1.49
CA ASN A 168 38.89 7.50 -0.18
C ASN A 168 37.80 6.40 -0.15
N ALA A 169 37.72 5.51 -1.14
CA ALA A 169 36.88 4.33 -1.03
C ALA A 169 37.42 3.45 0.11
N ASN A 170 36.54 2.90 0.94
CA ASN A 170 36.94 2.19 2.16
C ASN A 170 36.09 0.92 2.35
N THR A 171 36.75 -0.23 2.46
CA THR A 171 36.14 -1.49 2.90
C THR A 171 36.62 -1.84 4.31
N ALA A 172 35.72 -2.27 5.20
CA ALA A 172 36.05 -2.50 6.61
C ALA A 172 36.26 -3.98 6.96
N VAL A 173 35.41 -4.87 6.43
CA VAL A 173 35.37 -6.29 6.82
C VAL A 173 35.50 -7.22 5.61
N ALA A 174 35.59 -8.53 5.89
CA ALA A 174 35.75 -9.56 4.87
C ALA A 174 34.70 -9.46 3.75
N SER A 175 35.13 -9.56 2.50
CA SER A 175 34.30 -9.58 1.28
C SER A 175 33.46 -8.31 1.02
N ASP A 176 33.73 -7.21 1.73
CA ASP A 176 33.15 -5.90 1.42
C ASP A 176 33.59 -5.40 0.02
N VAL A 177 32.68 -4.70 -0.65
CA VAL A 177 32.91 -4.06 -1.96
C VAL A 177 32.60 -2.57 -1.87
N ALA A 178 33.60 -1.71 -2.03
CA ALA A 178 33.46 -0.26 -2.11
C ALA A 178 34.03 0.25 -3.43
N ILE A 179 33.18 0.75 -4.33
CA ILE A 179 33.59 1.24 -5.65
C ILE A 179 33.03 2.66 -5.83
N GLY A 180 33.87 3.65 -6.06
CA GLY A 180 33.50 5.06 -6.19
C GLY A 180 34.24 5.96 -5.21
N ALA A 181 34.39 7.25 -5.54
CA ALA A 181 35.09 8.19 -4.67
C ALA A 181 34.33 8.37 -3.34
N GLY A 182 34.98 8.09 -2.21
CA GLY A 182 34.36 8.15 -0.88
C GLY A 182 33.34 7.05 -0.58
N ALA A 183 33.20 6.02 -1.44
CA ALA A 183 32.34 4.87 -1.18
C ALA A 183 32.80 4.14 0.09
N LYS A 184 31.90 3.84 1.02
CA LYS A 184 32.21 3.17 2.27
C LYS A 184 31.38 1.90 2.41
N ALA A 185 32.02 0.75 2.30
CA ALA A 185 31.46 -0.52 2.71
C ALA A 185 32.02 -0.89 4.09
N ALA A 186 31.15 -0.96 5.09
CA ALA A 186 31.49 -1.30 6.45
C ALA A 186 30.51 -2.35 6.97
N GLY A 187 30.54 -3.54 6.36
CA GLY A 187 29.75 -4.66 6.83
C GLY A 187 30.13 -5.07 8.26
N ALA A 188 29.49 -6.10 8.80
CA ALA A 188 29.85 -6.63 10.11
C ALA A 188 30.44 -8.04 9.99
N ALA A 189 31.64 -8.20 10.51
CA ALA A 189 32.41 -9.44 10.42
C ALA A 189 31.59 -10.64 10.93
N GLY A 190 31.58 -11.74 10.17
CA GLY A 190 30.87 -12.97 10.51
C GLY A 190 29.34 -12.92 10.37
N THR A 191 28.75 -11.77 10.02
CA THR A 191 27.29 -11.62 9.87
C THR A 191 26.85 -11.26 8.45
N GLY A 192 27.63 -10.44 7.74
CA GLY A 192 27.39 -10.15 6.33
C GLY A 192 28.22 -8.96 5.84
N SER A 193 28.77 -9.11 4.64
CA SER A 193 29.56 -8.08 3.95
C SER A 193 28.67 -7.02 3.30
N ALA A 194 29.17 -5.80 3.19
CA ALA A 194 28.46 -4.69 2.60
C ALA A 194 28.92 -4.41 1.16
N VAL A 195 28.02 -3.86 0.35
CA VAL A 195 28.28 -3.42 -1.02
C VAL A 195 27.94 -1.94 -1.14
N SER A 196 28.92 -1.12 -1.51
CA SER A 196 28.79 0.33 -1.69
C SER A 196 29.33 0.71 -3.07
N ILE A 197 28.47 1.01 -4.04
CA ILE A 197 28.86 1.30 -5.43
C ILE A 197 28.33 2.67 -5.87
N GLY A 198 29.25 3.62 -6.05
CA GLY A 198 29.06 4.99 -6.49
C GLY A 198 29.62 6.01 -5.50
N ALA A 199 29.63 7.29 -5.88
CA ALA A 199 30.33 8.32 -5.12
C ALA A 199 29.62 8.65 -3.80
N GLY A 200 30.38 8.79 -2.70
CA GLY A 200 29.85 9.18 -1.39
C GLY A 200 28.90 8.16 -0.71
N ASN A 201 28.69 6.98 -1.30
CA ASN A 201 27.81 5.97 -0.72
C ASN A 201 28.32 5.45 0.62
N THR A 202 27.40 5.08 1.50
CA THR A 202 27.71 4.41 2.78
C THR A 202 26.82 3.21 2.96
N ALA A 203 27.40 2.01 2.94
CA ALA A 203 26.76 0.77 3.36
C ALA A 203 27.43 0.26 4.63
N SER A 204 26.83 0.47 5.81
CA SER A 204 27.42 0.11 7.11
C SER A 204 26.67 -0.97 7.89
N GLY A 205 25.55 -1.46 7.37
CA GLY A 205 24.84 -2.58 7.96
C GLY A 205 25.45 -3.92 7.53
N ALA A 206 25.27 -4.96 8.36
CA ALA A 206 25.63 -6.32 7.97
C ALA A 206 24.83 -6.74 6.72
N GLY A 207 25.48 -7.09 5.61
CA GLY A 207 24.75 -7.43 4.37
C GLY A 207 24.10 -6.23 3.65
N ALA A 208 24.44 -4.99 4.01
CA ALA A 208 23.82 -3.81 3.43
C ALA A 208 24.30 -3.50 2.00
N VAL A 209 23.44 -2.90 1.19
CA VAL A 209 23.71 -2.53 -0.21
C VAL A 209 23.37 -1.05 -0.43
N ALA A 210 24.35 -0.24 -0.82
CA ALA A 210 24.19 1.15 -1.23
C ALA A 210 24.69 1.35 -2.66
N ILE A 211 23.80 1.65 -3.61
CA ILE A 211 24.17 1.82 -5.03
C ILE A 211 23.60 3.14 -5.57
N GLY A 212 24.44 4.01 -6.13
CA GLY A 212 24.04 5.35 -6.60
C GLY A 212 24.98 6.45 -6.13
N ASP A 213 24.51 7.68 -5.97
CA ASP A 213 25.34 8.84 -5.62
C ASP A 213 24.52 9.94 -4.91
N PRO A 214 24.78 10.26 -3.63
CA PRO A 214 25.14 9.32 -2.57
C PRO A 214 23.91 8.52 -2.11
N SER A 215 24.10 7.29 -1.64
CA SER A 215 23.08 6.44 -1.01
C SER A 215 23.58 5.91 0.33
N ILE A 216 22.67 5.76 1.30
CA ILE A 216 23.00 5.38 2.69
C ILE A 216 22.19 4.15 3.11
N ALA A 217 22.86 3.05 3.41
CA ALA A 217 22.26 1.81 3.93
C ALA A 217 22.96 1.39 5.24
N ASN A 218 22.37 1.73 6.39
CA ASN A 218 22.98 1.47 7.70
C ASN A 218 22.37 0.29 8.46
N GLY A 219 21.15 -0.13 8.11
CA GLY A 219 20.50 -1.28 8.73
C GLY A 219 21.07 -2.62 8.25
N THR A 220 21.01 -3.65 9.10
CA THR A 220 21.35 -5.02 8.69
C THR A 220 20.43 -5.48 7.56
N GLY A 221 20.99 -5.90 6.43
CA GLY A 221 20.27 -6.30 5.22
C GLY A 221 19.54 -5.15 4.52
N ALA A 222 19.87 -3.89 4.85
CA ALA A 222 19.23 -2.73 4.22
C ALA A 222 19.71 -2.52 2.78
N ILE A 223 18.82 -2.01 1.94
CA ILE A 223 19.09 -1.70 0.54
C ILE A 223 18.74 -0.23 0.29
N ALA A 224 19.71 0.57 -0.17
CA ALA A 224 19.51 1.93 -0.65
C ALA A 224 20.02 2.03 -2.09
N MET A 225 19.13 2.32 -3.04
CA MET A 225 19.50 2.40 -4.45
C MET A 225 18.88 3.61 -5.13
N GLY A 226 19.72 4.44 -5.77
CA GLY A 226 19.30 5.68 -6.43
C GLY A 226 20.14 6.89 -6.02
N PHE A 227 19.64 8.08 -6.32
CA PHE A 227 20.24 9.33 -5.87
C PHE A 227 19.68 9.68 -4.49
N ASN A 228 20.54 9.99 -3.53
CA ASN A 228 20.16 10.42 -2.19
C ASN A 228 19.15 9.48 -1.47
N SER A 229 19.21 8.17 -1.75
CA SER A 229 18.33 7.17 -1.12
C SER A 229 18.86 6.79 0.27
N ILE A 230 17.97 6.63 1.25
CA ILE A 230 18.32 6.45 2.65
C ILE A 230 17.54 5.28 3.27
N ALA A 231 18.25 4.31 3.83
CA ALA A 231 17.71 3.22 4.63
C ALA A 231 18.35 3.20 6.04
N THR A 232 17.82 4.02 6.98
CA THR A 232 18.40 4.29 8.33
C THR A 232 17.32 4.54 9.40
N ALA A 233 17.49 4.15 10.68
CA ALA A 233 16.37 4.14 11.64
C ALA A 233 15.82 5.51 12.10
N ASP A 234 16.49 6.61 11.79
CA ASP A 234 16.11 7.96 12.22
C ASP A 234 15.82 8.90 11.05
N GLY A 235 15.87 8.42 9.80
CA GLY A 235 15.74 9.28 8.62
C GLY A 235 16.82 10.38 8.52
N THR A 236 17.84 10.32 9.38
CA THR A 236 19.05 11.12 9.29
C THR A 236 20.23 10.18 9.06
N ALA A 237 21.39 10.71 8.69
CA ALA A 237 22.53 9.86 8.35
C ALA A 237 23.12 9.11 9.56
N THR A 238 22.63 9.35 10.79
CA THR A 238 23.35 9.02 12.03
C THR A 238 22.45 8.57 13.20
N GLY A 239 21.79 7.42 13.12
CA GLY A 239 21.19 6.84 14.33
C GLY A 239 20.23 5.67 14.13
N GLY A 240 20.64 4.47 14.56
CA GLY A 240 19.81 3.27 14.69
C GLY A 240 19.63 2.42 13.41
N THR A 241 19.32 1.13 13.58
CA THR A 241 19.30 0.16 12.47
C THR A 241 17.90 -0.07 11.88
N ALA A 242 17.66 0.42 10.67
CA ALA A 242 16.49 0.06 9.85
C ALA A 242 16.72 -1.33 9.21
N ASN A 243 16.69 -2.39 10.03
CA ASN A 243 17.01 -3.74 9.55
C ASN A 243 16.02 -4.19 8.47
N GLY A 244 16.54 -4.71 7.35
CA GLY A 244 15.76 -5.15 6.20
C GLY A 244 14.99 -4.04 5.49
N ALA A 245 15.34 -2.76 5.70
CA ALA A 245 14.69 -1.65 5.02
C ALA A 245 15.13 -1.55 3.55
N VAL A 246 14.21 -1.15 2.68
CA VAL A 246 14.45 -1.01 1.23
C VAL A 246 14.05 0.39 0.77
N ALA A 247 15.04 1.21 0.40
CA ALA A 247 14.85 2.51 -0.23
C ALA A 247 15.31 2.45 -1.70
N LEU A 248 14.40 2.66 -2.64
CA LEU A 248 14.69 2.64 -4.08
C LEU A 248 14.10 3.87 -4.77
N GLY A 249 14.96 4.69 -5.36
CA GLY A 249 14.57 5.90 -6.10
C GLY A 249 15.19 7.16 -5.53
N ASP A 250 15.08 8.24 -6.29
CA ASP A 250 15.62 9.55 -5.93
C ASP A 250 14.99 10.06 -4.62
N THR A 251 15.81 10.39 -3.63
CA THR A 251 15.40 10.86 -2.29
C THR A 251 14.45 9.94 -1.52
N ALA A 252 14.39 8.64 -1.86
CA ALA A 252 13.57 7.66 -1.14
C ALA A 252 14.11 7.41 0.28
N VAL A 253 13.25 7.39 1.29
CA VAL A 253 13.62 7.23 2.71
C VAL A 253 12.85 6.05 3.33
N ALA A 254 13.54 4.95 3.60
CA ALA A 254 13.03 3.80 4.34
C ALA A 254 13.64 3.78 5.74
N ALA A 255 13.00 4.48 6.70
CA ALA A 255 13.55 4.64 8.03
C ALA A 255 13.03 3.65 9.08
N GLY A 256 11.90 2.99 8.81
CA GLY A 256 11.43 1.94 9.70
C GLY A 256 12.22 0.64 9.57
N GLN A 257 12.29 -0.15 10.66
CA GLN A 257 12.67 -1.56 10.55
C GLN A 257 11.71 -2.28 9.58
N GLY A 258 12.26 -3.00 8.59
CA GLY A 258 11.49 -3.70 7.56
C GLY A 258 10.63 -2.79 6.69
N SER A 259 10.90 -1.49 6.66
CA SER A 259 10.15 -0.54 5.84
C SER A 259 10.54 -0.61 4.37
N VAL A 260 9.61 -0.23 3.50
CA VAL A 260 9.82 -0.23 2.04
C VAL A 260 9.41 1.13 1.49
N SER A 261 10.35 1.84 0.87
CA SER A 261 10.16 3.15 0.24
C SER A 261 10.62 3.07 -1.21
N ILE A 262 9.70 3.12 -2.17
CA ILE A 262 10.00 2.94 -3.59
C ILE A 262 9.36 4.06 -4.41
N GLY A 263 10.19 4.84 -5.11
CA GLY A 263 9.77 5.98 -5.92
C GLY A 263 10.51 7.27 -5.55
N ASN A 264 10.27 8.34 -6.32
CA ASN A 264 10.83 9.66 -6.04
C ASN A 264 10.23 10.24 -4.74
N ALA A 265 11.06 10.84 -3.88
CA ALA A 265 10.65 11.56 -2.68
C ALA A 265 9.70 10.77 -1.75
N THR A 266 9.86 9.44 -1.70
CA THR A 266 9.05 8.58 -0.84
C THR A 266 9.57 8.57 0.59
N THR A 267 8.67 8.36 1.57
CA THR A 267 9.08 8.20 2.96
C THR A 267 8.24 7.14 3.67
N ALA A 268 8.89 6.04 4.04
CA ALA A 268 8.38 4.99 4.91
C ALA A 268 9.12 5.05 6.26
N GLY A 269 8.71 5.98 7.13
CA GLY A 269 9.43 6.30 8.36
C GLY A 269 9.25 5.33 9.53
N ASN A 270 8.19 4.52 9.51
CA ASN A 270 7.80 3.68 10.65
C ASN A 270 8.10 2.20 10.43
N ALA A 271 8.31 1.44 11.50
CA ALA A 271 8.50 0.01 11.42
C ALA A 271 7.35 -0.69 10.66
N GLY A 272 7.71 -1.53 9.69
CA GLY A 272 6.79 -2.26 8.81
C GLY A 272 5.93 -1.38 7.90
N SER A 273 6.29 -0.11 7.69
CA SER A 273 5.56 0.79 6.78
C SER A 273 5.99 0.62 5.32
N ILE A 274 5.07 0.95 4.41
CA ILE A 274 5.30 0.86 2.96
C ILE A 274 4.89 2.17 2.31
N ALA A 275 5.77 2.79 1.54
CA ALA A 275 5.51 3.94 0.68
C ALA A 275 5.91 3.61 -0.76
N LEU A 276 4.96 3.64 -1.69
CA LEU A 276 5.20 3.34 -3.11
C LEU A 276 4.57 4.42 -4.00
N GLY A 277 5.37 5.04 -4.85
CA GLY A 277 4.95 6.07 -5.80
C GLY A 277 5.49 7.46 -5.46
N ASP A 278 5.58 8.33 -6.46
CA ASP A 278 6.14 9.69 -6.34
C ASP A 278 5.54 10.50 -5.18
N GLY A 279 6.35 10.91 -4.20
CA GLY A 279 5.90 11.66 -3.02
C GLY A 279 5.01 10.88 -2.05
N ALA A 280 4.93 9.55 -2.15
CA ALA A 280 4.17 8.74 -1.19
C ALA A 280 4.78 8.83 0.22
N LEU A 281 3.94 9.06 1.22
CA LEU A 281 4.34 9.37 2.59
C LEU A 281 3.57 8.50 3.59
N VAL A 282 4.30 7.85 4.48
CA VAL A 282 3.75 7.32 5.73
C VAL A 282 4.14 8.28 6.85
N GLY A 283 3.14 8.98 7.42
CA GLY A 283 3.36 10.02 8.41
C GLY A 283 4.03 9.50 9.70
N ALA A 284 4.72 10.36 10.44
CA ALA A 284 5.54 9.98 11.60
C ALA A 284 4.79 9.23 12.73
N GLY A 285 3.46 9.37 12.83
CA GLY A 285 2.63 8.64 13.80
C GLY A 285 1.98 7.35 13.26
N ALA A 286 2.14 7.05 11.97
CA ALA A 286 1.46 5.96 11.30
C ALA A 286 2.28 4.65 11.33
N THR A 287 2.39 4.03 12.50
CA THR A 287 3.02 2.70 12.60
C THR A 287 2.30 1.69 11.71
N LYS A 288 3.06 0.90 10.93
CA LYS A 288 2.51 -0.05 9.95
C LYS A 288 1.57 0.59 8.91
N GLY A 289 1.72 1.89 8.65
CA GLY A 289 0.97 2.58 7.61
C GLY A 289 1.44 2.17 6.21
N ILE A 290 0.51 2.16 5.26
CA ILE A 290 0.77 1.80 3.86
C ILE A 290 0.26 2.93 2.97
N ALA A 291 1.15 3.56 2.20
CA ALA A 291 0.83 4.57 1.20
C ALA A 291 1.19 4.05 -0.20
N LEU A 292 0.18 3.86 -1.05
CA LEU A 292 0.33 3.30 -2.41
C LEU A 292 -0.26 4.25 -3.43
N GLY A 293 0.60 4.94 -4.19
CA GLY A 293 0.23 5.92 -5.21
C GLY A 293 0.98 7.23 -5.05
N SER A 294 1.11 7.99 -6.15
CA SER A 294 1.77 9.29 -6.10
C SER A 294 1.04 10.24 -5.15
N GLY A 295 1.75 10.87 -4.22
CA GLY A 295 1.21 11.77 -3.19
C GLY A 295 0.26 11.10 -2.20
N ALA A 296 0.19 9.76 -2.15
CA ALA A 296 -0.60 9.06 -1.14
C ALA A 296 0.01 9.32 0.25
N ASN A 297 -0.83 9.67 1.23
CA ASN A 297 -0.40 10.00 2.59
C ASN A 297 -1.15 9.14 3.62
N ALA A 298 -0.47 8.14 4.17
CA ALA A 298 -0.97 7.36 5.29
C ALA A 298 -0.53 8.01 6.61
N SER A 299 -1.38 8.86 7.19
CA SER A 299 -1.11 9.59 8.44
C SER A 299 -1.65 8.94 9.71
N VAL A 300 -2.39 7.83 9.58
CA VAL A 300 -3.01 7.09 10.69
C VAL A 300 -2.37 5.71 10.82
N ALA A 301 -2.12 5.26 12.06
CA ALA A 301 -1.58 3.93 12.34
C ALA A 301 -2.47 2.81 11.77
N ASN A 302 -1.84 1.69 11.39
CA ASN A 302 -2.50 0.49 10.82
C ASN A 302 -3.40 0.78 9.59
N SER A 303 -3.21 1.92 8.92
CA SER A 303 -4.11 2.36 7.85
C SER A 303 -3.44 2.33 6.48
N VAL A 304 -4.28 2.27 5.45
CA VAL A 304 -3.86 2.21 4.05
C VAL A 304 -4.40 3.44 3.31
N ALA A 305 -3.52 4.24 2.71
CA ALA A 305 -3.86 5.22 1.68
C ALA A 305 -3.60 4.61 0.30
N LEU A 306 -4.67 4.36 -0.46
CA LEU A 306 -4.63 3.68 -1.76
C LEU A 306 -5.07 4.61 -2.89
N GLY A 307 -4.17 4.85 -3.83
CA GLY A 307 -4.37 5.72 -4.99
C GLY A 307 -3.69 7.09 -4.87
N ASN A 308 -3.58 7.78 -6.01
CA ASN A 308 -2.94 9.09 -6.10
C ASN A 308 -3.64 10.13 -5.20
N GLY A 309 -2.88 10.83 -4.36
CA GLY A 309 -3.40 11.86 -3.45
C GLY A 309 -4.36 11.35 -2.38
N SER A 310 -4.44 10.03 -2.15
CA SER A 310 -5.29 9.46 -1.10
C SER A 310 -4.73 9.78 0.29
N THR A 311 -5.59 10.09 1.24
CA THR A 311 -5.20 10.45 2.62
C THR A 311 -5.97 9.61 3.63
N THR A 312 -5.35 9.16 4.72
CA THR A 312 -6.08 8.50 5.81
C THR A 312 -6.50 9.49 6.90
N THR A 313 -7.73 9.32 7.39
CA THR A 313 -8.25 10.01 8.59
C THR A 313 -8.61 8.95 9.63
N ALA A 314 -8.61 9.32 10.91
CA ALA A 314 -8.91 8.38 11.98
C ALA A 314 -10.27 7.71 11.76
N GLY A 315 -10.31 6.38 11.93
CA GLY A 315 -11.57 5.63 11.86
C GLY A 315 -12.53 6.07 12.95
N VAL A 316 -13.83 6.07 12.64
CA VAL A 316 -14.89 6.43 13.60
C VAL A 316 -15.64 5.17 14.01
N ASN A 317 -15.61 4.86 15.30
CA ASN A 317 -16.38 3.74 15.85
C ASN A 317 -17.87 4.01 15.67
N THR A 318 -18.54 3.15 14.91
CA THR A 318 -19.96 3.30 14.58
C THR A 318 -20.73 2.08 15.08
N THR A 319 -21.43 2.22 16.20
CA THR A 319 -22.26 1.16 16.80
C THR A 319 -23.74 1.29 16.46
N SER A 320 -24.15 2.48 16.02
CA SER A 320 -25.53 2.83 15.66
C SER A 320 -25.59 4.05 14.76
N PHE A 321 -26.68 4.20 14.02
CA PHE A 321 -27.08 5.46 13.38
C PHE A 321 -28.59 5.67 13.55
N THR A 322 -29.04 6.92 13.52
CA THR A 322 -30.46 7.28 13.70
C THR A 322 -30.99 7.97 12.46
N VAL A 323 -32.17 7.56 11.99
CA VAL A 323 -32.91 8.23 10.92
C VAL A 323 -34.28 8.60 11.45
N GLY A 324 -34.55 9.91 11.58
CA GLY A 324 -35.75 10.40 12.26
C GLY A 324 -35.78 9.95 13.72
N SER A 325 -36.81 9.17 14.10
CA SER A 325 -36.94 8.58 15.45
C SER A 325 -36.41 7.14 15.56
N THR A 326 -36.00 6.52 14.45
CA THR A 326 -35.59 5.12 14.42
C THR A 326 -34.09 4.98 14.62
N VAL A 327 -33.68 4.18 15.61
CA VAL A 327 -32.28 3.85 15.87
C VAL A 327 -31.94 2.49 15.25
N PHE A 328 -30.96 2.47 14.35
CA PHE A 328 -30.35 1.25 13.83
C PHE A 328 -29.11 0.95 14.66
N ASN A 329 -29.02 -0.24 15.25
CA ASN A 329 -27.94 -0.67 16.13
C ASN A 329 -27.56 -2.14 15.86
N GLY A 330 -26.59 -2.67 16.61
CA GLY A 330 -26.15 -4.06 16.49
C GLY A 330 -25.21 -4.32 15.31
N PHE A 331 -24.46 -3.30 14.87
CA PHE A 331 -23.49 -3.45 13.79
C PHE A 331 -22.29 -4.31 14.23
N SER A 332 -21.72 -5.02 13.25
CA SER A 332 -20.43 -5.71 13.38
C SER A 332 -19.29 -4.84 12.83
N GLY A 333 -18.06 -5.04 13.30
CA GLY A 333 -16.89 -4.26 12.84
C GLY A 333 -16.82 -2.83 13.40
N THR A 334 -17.21 -2.64 14.67
CA THR A 334 -17.44 -1.31 15.27
C THR A 334 -16.20 -0.61 15.81
N THR A 335 -14.99 -1.15 15.60
CA THR A 335 -13.73 -0.66 16.19
C THR A 335 -12.67 -0.14 15.19
N PRO A 336 -13.03 0.54 14.08
CA PRO A 336 -12.06 1.04 13.11
C PRO A 336 -11.12 2.13 13.68
N ALA A 337 -11.46 2.81 14.77
CA ALA A 337 -10.57 3.80 15.40
C ALA A 337 -9.24 3.20 15.85
N THR A 338 -9.24 1.93 16.26
CA THR A 338 -8.03 1.20 16.69
C THR A 338 -7.45 0.33 15.58
N ALA A 339 -8.32 -0.23 14.73
CA ALA A 339 -7.91 -1.13 13.65
C ALA A 339 -7.29 -0.40 12.44
N GLY A 340 -7.58 0.90 12.26
CA GLY A 340 -7.18 1.67 11.09
C GLY A 340 -8.24 1.66 10.00
N VAL A 341 -7.96 2.37 8.90
CA VAL A 341 -8.87 2.51 7.75
C VAL A 341 -8.17 2.19 6.44
N VAL A 342 -8.94 1.78 5.44
CA VAL A 342 -8.51 1.80 4.04
C VAL A 342 -9.16 3.00 3.36
N SER A 343 -8.36 4.01 3.02
CA SER A 343 -8.80 5.19 2.30
C SER A 343 -8.46 5.05 0.81
N VAL A 344 -9.47 5.19 -0.04
CA VAL A 344 -9.32 5.14 -1.51
C VAL A 344 -9.27 6.53 -2.15
N GLY A 345 -9.20 7.60 -1.35
CA GLY A 345 -9.21 8.98 -1.84
C GLY A 345 -8.94 10.00 -0.74
N SER A 346 -9.39 11.21 -0.97
CA SER A 346 -9.38 12.32 -0.01
C SER A 346 -10.67 13.11 -0.14
N ALA A 347 -10.95 14.02 0.81
CA ALA A 347 -12.18 14.80 0.81
C ALA A 347 -12.30 15.64 -0.48
N GLY A 348 -13.40 15.46 -1.21
CA GLY A 348 -13.64 16.09 -2.50
C GLY A 348 -12.96 15.40 -3.70
N ALA A 349 -12.21 14.32 -3.46
CA ALA A 349 -11.56 13.48 -4.47
C ALA A 349 -11.80 11.99 -4.16
N GLU A 350 -13.06 11.64 -3.89
CA GLU A 350 -13.48 10.28 -3.61
C GLU A 350 -13.44 9.41 -4.87
N ARG A 351 -13.20 8.10 -4.68
CA ARG A 351 -13.20 7.12 -5.76
C ARG A 351 -14.35 6.14 -5.61
N GLN A 352 -14.96 5.80 -6.74
CA GLN A 352 -15.86 4.64 -6.81
C GLN A 352 -15.06 3.35 -6.64
N ILE A 353 -15.57 2.45 -5.81
CA ILE A 353 -15.06 1.07 -5.71
C ILE A 353 -15.94 0.21 -6.63
N GLN A 354 -15.38 -0.18 -7.77
CA GLN A 354 -16.10 -0.92 -8.81
C GLN A 354 -15.86 -2.43 -8.69
N ASN A 355 -16.73 -3.22 -9.34
CA ASN A 355 -16.65 -4.69 -9.38
C ASN A 355 -16.78 -5.38 -8.02
N VAL A 356 -17.58 -4.79 -7.12
CA VAL A 356 -17.90 -5.37 -5.82
C VAL A 356 -19.04 -6.39 -5.99
N ALA A 357 -18.75 -7.66 -5.76
CA ALA A 357 -19.76 -8.72 -5.70
C ALA A 357 -20.75 -8.47 -4.56
N ALA A 358 -21.95 -9.08 -4.62
CA ALA A 358 -22.95 -8.91 -3.57
C ALA A 358 -22.45 -9.47 -2.23
N GLY A 359 -22.38 -8.61 -1.21
CA GLY A 359 -21.97 -9.01 0.14
C GLY A 359 -23.06 -9.78 0.87
N ARG A 360 -22.71 -10.54 1.92
CA ARG A 360 -23.72 -11.19 2.77
C ARG A 360 -24.53 -10.13 3.51
N VAL A 361 -25.85 -10.31 3.58
CA VAL A 361 -26.76 -9.43 4.33
C VAL A 361 -27.23 -10.17 5.58
N SER A 362 -26.51 -9.96 6.69
CA SER A 362 -26.81 -10.54 8.01
C SER A 362 -26.27 -9.62 9.13
N ALA A 363 -26.74 -9.80 10.37
CA ALA A 363 -26.32 -8.99 11.52
C ALA A 363 -24.81 -9.07 11.82
N THR A 364 -24.15 -10.17 11.43
CA THR A 364 -22.73 -10.41 11.67
C THR A 364 -21.84 -10.12 10.45
N SER A 365 -22.42 -9.73 9.32
CA SER A 365 -21.66 -9.47 8.09
C SER A 365 -20.79 -8.21 8.24
N THR A 366 -19.59 -8.27 7.69
CA THR A 366 -18.67 -7.13 7.53
C THR A 366 -18.28 -6.95 6.05
N ASP A 367 -19.04 -7.57 5.15
CA ASP A 367 -18.84 -7.46 3.71
C ASP A 367 -19.37 -6.10 3.21
N ALA A 368 -18.72 -5.54 2.18
CA ALA A 368 -19.25 -4.37 1.49
C ALA A 368 -20.57 -4.69 0.76
N VAL A 369 -21.50 -3.73 0.74
CA VAL A 369 -22.74 -3.82 -0.04
C VAL A 369 -22.56 -3.11 -1.39
N ASN A 370 -23.05 -3.70 -2.47
CA ASN A 370 -22.99 -3.08 -3.79
C ASN A 370 -24.32 -2.40 -4.17
N GLY A 371 -24.31 -1.70 -5.31
CA GLY A 371 -25.48 -0.93 -5.78
C GLY A 371 -26.72 -1.78 -6.09
N SER A 372 -26.57 -3.03 -6.55
CA SER A 372 -27.72 -3.88 -6.88
C SER A 372 -28.45 -4.38 -5.63
N GLN A 373 -27.75 -4.58 -4.52
CA GLN A 373 -28.37 -4.92 -3.23
C GLN A 373 -29.22 -3.77 -2.70
N LEU A 374 -28.68 -2.54 -2.71
CA LEU A 374 -29.42 -1.36 -2.29
C LEU A 374 -30.62 -1.09 -3.21
N TYR A 375 -30.43 -1.23 -4.52
CA TYR A 375 -31.51 -1.10 -5.51
C TYR A 375 -32.64 -2.12 -5.28
N SER A 376 -32.30 -3.36 -4.93
CA SER A 376 -33.29 -4.41 -4.64
C SER A 376 -34.17 -4.04 -3.44
N VAL A 377 -33.57 -3.53 -2.36
CA VAL A 377 -34.32 -3.03 -1.19
C VAL A 377 -35.22 -1.86 -1.57
N ALA A 378 -34.68 -0.86 -2.28
CA ALA A 378 -35.45 0.31 -2.73
C ALA A 378 -36.63 -0.08 -3.62
N SER A 379 -36.43 -1.03 -4.54
CA SER A 379 -37.48 -1.53 -5.45
C SER A 379 -38.61 -2.23 -4.68
N ILE A 380 -38.26 -3.08 -3.70
CA ILE A 380 -39.25 -3.79 -2.88
C ILE A 380 -40.06 -2.79 -2.04
N LEU A 381 -39.40 -1.81 -1.42
CA LEU A 381 -40.06 -0.77 -0.65
C LEU A 381 -41.00 0.08 -1.52
N ASN A 382 -40.56 0.48 -2.72
CA ASN A 382 -41.39 1.23 -3.65
C ASN A 382 -42.64 0.43 -4.08
N ALA A 383 -42.48 -0.86 -4.38
CA ALA A 383 -43.62 -1.73 -4.69
C ALA A 383 -44.61 -1.80 -3.52
N GLY A 384 -44.11 -1.94 -2.29
CA GLY A 384 -44.94 -1.94 -1.08
C GLY A 384 -45.74 -0.64 -0.88
N VAL A 385 -45.10 0.52 -1.12
CA VAL A 385 -45.77 1.84 -1.06
C VAL A 385 -46.87 1.95 -2.13
N VAL A 386 -46.60 1.50 -3.36
CA VAL A 386 -47.60 1.49 -4.44
C VAL A 386 -48.79 0.60 -4.07
N SER A 387 -48.55 -0.60 -3.53
CA SER A 387 -49.61 -1.48 -3.04
C SER A 387 -50.45 -0.82 -1.96
N LEU A 388 -49.80 -0.21 -0.96
CA LEU A 388 -50.51 0.52 0.11
C LEU A 388 -51.35 1.68 -0.44
N SER A 389 -50.81 2.46 -1.38
CA SER A 389 -51.55 3.56 -2.01
C SER A 389 -52.81 3.08 -2.74
N THR A 390 -52.74 1.93 -3.38
CA THR A 390 -53.88 1.32 -4.08
C THR A 390 -54.93 0.87 -3.08
N SER A 391 -54.53 0.19 -2.00
CA SER A 391 -55.45 -0.21 -0.92
C SER A 391 -56.16 0.98 -0.28
N VAL A 392 -55.43 2.07 -0.03
CA VAL A 392 -55.99 3.32 0.49
C VAL A 392 -56.98 3.92 -0.52
N GLY A 393 -56.65 3.93 -1.81
CA GLY A 393 -57.56 4.37 -2.87
C GLY A 393 -58.86 3.57 -2.91
N SER A 394 -58.80 2.23 -2.86
CA SER A 394 -59.99 1.38 -2.79
C SER A 394 -60.80 1.62 -1.53
N MET A 395 -60.15 1.82 -0.38
CA MET A 395 -60.82 2.17 0.87
C MET A 395 -61.57 3.51 0.74
N SER A 396 -60.95 4.52 0.12
CA SER A 396 -61.58 5.82 -0.15
C SER A 396 -62.84 5.68 -0.99
N THR A 397 -62.80 4.85 -2.05
CA THR A 397 -63.97 4.56 -2.89
C THR A 397 -65.07 3.86 -2.09
N SER A 398 -64.74 2.84 -1.29
CA SER A 398 -65.69 2.13 -0.43
C SER A 398 -66.37 3.07 0.58
N VAL A 399 -65.60 3.96 1.21
CA VAL A 399 -66.13 4.99 2.12
C VAL A 399 -67.08 5.96 1.39
N SER A 400 -66.76 6.33 0.15
CA SER A 400 -67.62 7.20 -0.67
C SER A 400 -68.92 6.52 -1.10
N SER A 401 -68.88 5.22 -1.40
CA SER A 401 -70.10 4.43 -1.65
C SER A 401 -70.95 4.31 -0.40
N MET A 402 -70.32 4.06 0.76
CA MET A 402 -71.02 4.01 2.05
C MET A 402 -71.69 5.34 2.39
N SER A 403 -71.02 6.47 2.17
CA SER A 403 -71.60 7.80 2.41
C SER A 403 -72.82 8.06 1.51
N THR A 404 -72.78 7.59 0.26
CA THR A 404 -73.92 7.65 -0.66
C THR A 404 -75.07 6.76 -0.18
N SER A 405 -74.80 5.51 0.21
CA SER A 405 -75.81 4.60 0.75
C SER A 405 -76.47 5.15 2.02
N VAL A 406 -75.69 5.73 2.94
CA VAL A 406 -76.19 6.40 4.14
C VAL A 406 -77.07 7.60 3.77
N SER A 407 -76.68 8.39 2.77
CA SER A 407 -77.48 9.52 2.29
C SER A 407 -78.83 9.07 1.72
N SER A 408 -78.85 8.02 0.90
CA SER A 408 -80.09 7.42 0.36
C SER A 408 -80.97 6.80 1.45
N MET A 409 -80.35 6.20 2.47
CA MET A 409 -81.08 5.72 3.64
C MET A 409 -81.72 6.89 4.39
N SER A 410 -80.99 7.99 4.59
CA SER A 410 -81.51 9.20 5.22
C SER A 410 -82.71 9.78 4.47
N THR A 411 -82.69 9.82 3.14
CA THR A 411 -83.85 10.28 2.34
C THR A 411 -85.03 9.33 2.45
N THR A 412 -84.78 8.02 2.46
CA THR A 412 -85.83 7.00 2.61
C THR A 412 -86.52 7.11 3.97
N VAL A 413 -85.74 7.25 5.05
CA VAL A 413 -86.26 7.49 6.40
C VAL A 413 -87.06 8.79 6.45
N GLY A 414 -86.59 9.85 5.79
CA GLY A 414 -87.33 11.11 5.65
C GLY A 414 -88.71 10.93 4.99
N SER A 415 -88.78 10.24 3.84
CA SER A 415 -90.04 9.95 3.15
C SER A 415 -90.97 9.02 3.95
N MET A 416 -90.40 8.08 4.70
CA MET A 416 -91.19 7.23 5.59
C MET A 416 -91.79 8.03 6.74
N SER A 417 -91.03 8.98 7.31
CA SER A 417 -91.51 9.91 8.34
C SER A 417 -92.70 10.74 7.84
N THR A 418 -92.63 11.30 6.63
CA THR A 418 -93.74 12.07 6.04
C THR A 418 -94.97 11.20 5.73
N SER A 419 -94.76 9.96 5.28
CA SER A 419 -95.83 8.99 5.02
C SER A 419 -96.56 8.60 6.31
N VAL A 420 -95.81 8.30 7.38
CA VAL A 420 -96.37 8.04 8.72
C VAL A 420 -97.13 9.27 9.23
N GLY A 421 -96.59 10.47 9.03
CA GLY A 421 -97.29 11.73 9.33
C GLY A 421 -98.64 11.83 8.61
N SER A 422 -98.68 11.54 7.31
CA SER A 422 -99.92 11.58 6.51
C SER A 422 -100.93 10.50 6.90
N MET A 423 -100.45 9.30 7.24
CA MET A 423 -101.31 8.25 7.80
C MET A 423 -101.91 8.65 9.16
N SER A 424 -101.12 9.30 10.02
CA SER A 424 -101.60 9.76 11.33
C SER A 424 -102.72 10.80 11.20
N THR A 425 -102.61 11.74 10.25
CA THR A 425 -103.66 12.73 9.96
C THR A 425 -104.87 12.09 9.30
N GLY A 426 -104.67 11.15 8.38
CA GLY A 426 -105.74 10.37 7.75
C GLY A 426 -106.55 9.55 8.77
N LEU A 427 -105.88 8.85 9.69
CA LEU A 427 -106.53 8.09 10.76
C LEU A 427 -107.30 9.00 11.72
N SER A 428 -106.74 10.16 12.07
CA SER A 428 -107.42 11.17 12.90
C SER A 428 -108.70 11.69 12.22
N SER A 429 -108.64 11.87 10.90
CA SER A 429 -109.80 12.30 10.10
C SER A 429 -110.87 11.21 10.03
N ALA A 430 -110.48 9.95 9.78
CA ALA A 430 -111.39 8.80 9.78
C ALA A 430 -112.05 8.61 11.15
N ASN A 431 -111.28 8.72 12.24
CA ASN A 431 -111.82 8.67 13.60
C ASN A 431 -112.88 9.76 13.82
N SER A 432 -112.60 10.99 13.41
CA SER A 432 -113.56 12.11 13.52
C SER A 432 -114.84 11.87 12.69
N ALA A 433 -114.71 11.30 11.49
CA ALA A 433 -115.86 10.93 10.65
C ALA A 433 -116.69 9.81 11.27
N ILE A 434 -116.06 8.79 11.85
CA ILE A 434 -116.75 7.69 12.57
C ILE A 434 -117.51 8.24 13.79
N THR A 435 -116.87 9.11 14.59
CA THR A 435 -117.55 9.78 15.72
C THR A 435 -118.76 10.58 15.24
N SER A 436 -118.63 11.31 14.13
CA SER A 436 -119.72 12.09 13.54
C SER A 436 -120.87 11.21 13.06
N LEU A 437 -120.57 10.10 12.37
CA LEU A 437 -121.56 9.13 11.90
C LEU A 437 -122.26 8.44 13.07
N SER A 438 -121.49 7.98 14.07
CA SER A 438 -122.03 7.37 15.29
C SER A 438 -123.02 8.31 15.98
N THR A 439 -122.64 9.59 16.11
CA THR A 439 -123.52 10.64 16.64
C THR A 439 -124.79 10.76 15.79
N SER A 440 -124.66 10.91 14.46
CA SER A 440 -125.80 11.05 13.54
C SER A 440 -126.74 9.83 13.52
N THR A 441 -126.20 8.61 13.61
CA THR A 441 -127.01 7.38 13.68
C THR A 441 -127.73 7.30 15.02
N SER A 442 -127.06 7.63 16.14
CA SER A 442 -127.70 7.63 17.46
C SER A 442 -128.85 8.63 17.57
N THR A 443 -128.69 9.84 17.00
CA THR A 443 -129.75 10.85 16.95
C THR A 443 -130.87 10.45 15.98
N GLY A 444 -130.54 9.85 14.84
CA GLY A 444 -131.51 9.29 13.90
C GLY A 444 -132.36 8.18 14.51
N ILE A 445 -131.74 7.20 15.20
CA ILE A 445 -132.45 6.14 15.92
C ILE A 445 -133.33 6.72 17.02
N SER A 446 -132.84 7.70 17.77
CA SER A 446 -133.63 8.39 18.81
C SER A 446 -134.83 9.15 18.22
N SER A 447 -134.67 9.74 17.03
CA SER A 447 -135.77 10.42 16.32
C SER A 447 -136.79 9.43 15.76
N LEU A 448 -136.33 8.27 15.26
CA LEU A 448 -137.24 7.22 14.77
C LEU A 448 -137.97 6.53 15.94
N SER A 449 -137.31 6.32 17.07
CA SER A 449 -137.94 5.73 18.26
C SER A 449 -139.02 6.64 18.83
N THR A 450 -138.77 7.95 18.89
CA THR A 450 -139.77 8.96 19.26
C THR A 450 -140.91 9.01 18.25
N GLY A 451 -140.62 9.04 16.94
CA GLY A 451 -141.64 9.02 15.88
C GLY A 451 -142.51 7.76 15.88
N LEU A 452 -141.92 6.57 16.09
CA LEU A 452 -142.66 5.32 16.22
C LEU A 452 -143.51 5.29 17.49
N SER A 453 -143.00 5.83 18.60
CA SER A 453 -143.78 5.99 19.83
C SER A 453 -145.01 6.89 19.61
N SER A 454 -144.85 7.99 18.85
CA SER A 454 -145.96 8.85 18.44
C SER A 454 -146.98 8.14 17.53
N THR A 455 -146.52 7.38 16.54
CA THR A 455 -147.40 6.58 15.66
C THR A 455 -148.14 5.50 16.46
N ASN A 456 -147.44 4.77 17.32
CA ASN A 456 -148.02 3.75 18.19
C ASN A 456 -149.10 4.36 19.10
N SER A 457 -148.83 5.53 19.69
CA SER A 457 -149.81 6.27 20.48
C SER A 457 -151.04 6.65 19.65
N SER A 458 -150.84 7.14 18.42
CA SER A 458 -151.94 7.51 17.50
C SER A 458 -152.77 6.30 17.07
N VAL A 459 -152.15 5.16 16.78
CA VAL A 459 -152.83 3.89 16.43
C VAL A 459 -153.61 3.36 17.63
N THR A 460 -153.05 3.43 18.84
CA THR A 460 -153.77 3.07 20.07
C THR A 460 -154.99 3.97 20.23
N SER A 461 -154.84 5.30 20.08
CA SER A 461 -155.96 6.23 20.13
C SER A 461 -157.03 5.95 19.06
N LEU A 462 -156.65 5.62 17.82
CA LEU A 462 -157.58 5.26 16.74
C LEU A 462 -158.27 3.92 16.99
N SER A 463 -157.55 2.92 17.49
CA SER A 463 -158.07 1.61 17.87
C SER A 463 -159.11 1.76 18.99
N THR A 464 -158.79 2.53 20.04
CA THR A 464 -159.74 2.89 21.09
C THR A 464 -160.96 3.60 20.50
N SER A 465 -160.77 4.62 19.66
CA SER A 465 -161.87 5.38 19.04
C SER A 465 -162.76 4.52 18.11
N THR A 466 -162.17 3.57 17.38
CA THR A 466 -162.91 2.64 16.51
C THR A 466 -163.65 1.60 17.35
N SER A 467 -163.02 1.07 18.40
CA SER A 467 -163.66 0.11 19.31
C SER A 467 -164.85 0.73 20.05
N THR A 468 -164.73 1.98 20.51
CA THR A 468 -165.83 2.72 21.14
C THR A 468 -166.89 3.13 20.12
N GLY A 469 -166.49 3.54 18.93
CA GLY A 469 -167.42 3.84 17.82
C GLY A 469 -168.22 2.60 17.41
N LEU A 470 -167.56 1.45 17.24
CA LEU A 470 -168.21 0.19 16.89
C LEU A 470 -169.06 -0.33 18.04
N SER A 471 -168.61 -0.26 19.29
CA SER A 471 -169.47 -0.64 20.43
C SER A 471 -170.72 0.23 20.48
N SER A 472 -170.59 1.54 20.22
CA SER A 472 -171.72 2.48 20.14
C SER A 472 -172.66 2.13 18.99
N ALA A 473 -172.14 1.77 17.82
CA ALA A 473 -172.92 1.32 16.67
C ALA A 473 -173.61 -0.03 16.92
N THR A 474 -172.91 -1.01 17.51
CA THR A 474 -173.46 -2.30 17.91
C THR A 474 -174.57 -2.13 18.95
N SER A 475 -174.37 -1.26 19.95
CA SER A 475 -175.42 -0.91 20.91
C SER A 475 -176.63 -0.26 20.22
N SER A 476 -176.40 0.62 19.25
CA SER A 476 -177.46 1.27 18.46
C SER A 476 -178.24 0.28 17.59
N ILE A 477 -177.55 -0.66 16.92
CA ILE A 477 -178.17 -1.73 16.13
C ILE A 477 -178.95 -2.70 17.03
N GLY A 478 -178.37 -3.09 18.18
CA GLY A 478 -179.04 -3.93 19.17
C GLY A 478 -180.32 -3.27 19.69
N SER A 479 -180.31 -1.96 19.93
CA SER A 479 -181.54 -1.23 20.27
C SER A 479 -182.57 -1.17 19.13
N LEU A 480 -182.13 -1.21 17.87
CA LEU A 480 -183.02 -1.23 16.70
C LEU A 480 -183.59 -2.63 16.41
N SER A 481 -182.87 -3.71 16.73
CA SER A 481 -183.37 -5.09 16.51
C SER A 481 -184.37 -5.56 17.57
N THR A 482 -184.56 -4.78 18.64
CA THR A 482 -185.54 -5.05 19.72
C THR A 482 -186.77 -4.15 19.68
N GLY A 483 -186.85 -3.21 18.72
CA GLY A 483 -188.03 -2.38 18.45
C GLY A 483 -188.76 -2.88 17.22
#